data_AF-A0A3D3XMY4-F1
#
_entry.id   AF-A0A3D3XMY4-F1
#
_cell.length_a   1.000
_cell.length_b   1.000
_cell.length_c   1.000
_cell.angle_alpha   90.00
_cell.angle_beta   90.00
_cell.angle_gamma   90.00
#
_symmetry.space_group_name_H-M   'P 1'
#
loop_
_entity.id
_entity.type
_entity.pdbx_description
1 polymer ?
#
loop_
_entity_poly.entity_id
_entity_poly.type
_entity_poly.pdbx_seq_one_letter_code
_entity_poly.pdbx_strand_id
1 'polypeptide(L)' 'MTNSTPHLVAWMVEYQKYIDLVEKNAFEAAAELKLEIEEGLQWVELTWADLEFASNQGK' A
#
# COMPACT_ATOMS: atom_id res chain seq x y z
N MET A 1 -22.16 -6.52 -5.98
CA MET A 1 -21.42 -5.30 -5.57
C MET A 1 -20.15 -5.79 -4.92
N THR A 2 -19.02 -5.62 -5.61
CA THR A 2 -17.68 -6.02 -5.18
C THR A 2 -17.27 -5.19 -3.96
N ASN A 3 -17.25 -5.80 -2.77
CA ASN A 3 -16.79 -5.17 -1.51
C ASN A 3 -15.26 -4.94 -1.46
N SER A 4 -14.57 -4.99 -2.60
CA SER A 4 -13.10 -4.86 -2.70
C SER A 4 -12.65 -3.40 -2.87
N THR A 5 -13.52 -2.51 -3.36
CA THR A 5 -13.19 -1.11 -3.66
C THR A 5 -12.81 -0.26 -2.43
N PRO A 6 -13.47 -0.36 -1.25
CA PRO A 6 -13.06 0.43 -0.09
C PRO A 6 -11.73 -0.04 0.54
N HIS A 7 -11.42 -1.33 0.46
CA HIS A 7 -10.18 -1.89 1.00
C HIS A 7 -8.96 -1.45 0.20
N LEU A 8 -9.03 -1.47 -1.13
CA LEU A 8 -7.92 -1.03 -1.98
C LEU A 8 -7.53 0.43 -1.74
N VAL A 9 -8.52 1.32 -1.55
CA VAL A 9 -8.27 2.75 -1.29
C VAL A 9 -7.56 2.97 0.05
N ALA A 10 -7.91 2.21 1.09
CA ALA A 10 -7.21 2.28 2.38
C ALA A 10 -5.73 1.90 2.24
N TRP A 11 -5.45 0.77 1.57
CA TRP A 11 -4.07 0.32 1.34
C TRP A 11 -3.27 1.25 0.44
N MET A 12 -3.90 1.91 -0.54
CA MET A 12 -3.24 2.94 -1.36
C MET A 12 -2.78 4.15 -0.53
N VAL A 13 -3.54 4.54 0.50
CA VAL A 13 -3.14 5.62 1.41
C VAL A 13 -1.93 5.20 2.24
N GLU A 14 -1.87 3.94 2.68
CA GLU A 14 -0.72 3.41 3.41
C GLU A 14 0.52 3.27 2.52
N TYR A 15 0.35 2.84 1.27
CA TYR A 15 1.42 2.81 0.28
C TYR A 15 1.96 4.21 -0.05
N GLN A 16 1.10 5.23 -0.12
CA GLN A 16 1.55 6.63 -0.25
C GLN A 16 2.38 7.09 0.95
N LYS A 17 2.00 6.69 2.17
CA LYS A 17 2.82 6.96 3.37
C LYS A 17 4.16 6.24 3.32
N TYR A 18 4.20 5.00 2.82
CA TYR A 18 5.45 4.28 2.58
C TYR A 18 6.36 5.05 1.63
N ILE A 19 5.83 5.56 0.51
CA ILE A 19 6.61 6.39 -0.44
C ILE A 19 7.14 7.65 0.26
N ASP A 20 6.31 8.37 1.01
CA ASP A 20 6.74 9.58 1.74
C ASP A 20 7.85 9.27 2.77
N LEU A 21 7.78 8.12 3.46
CA LEU A 21 8.84 7.67 4.38
C LEU A 21 10.14 7.37 3.62
N VAL A 22 10.06 6.72 2.46
CA VAL A 22 11.23 6.46 1.60
C VAL A 22 11.84 7.77 1.09
N GLU A 23 11.02 8.73 0.65
CA GLU A 23 11.47 10.05 0.21
C GLU A 23 12.15 10.84 1.35
N LYS A 24 11.67 10.65 2.59
CA LYS A 24 12.26 11.24 3.80
C LYS A 24 13.48 10.47 4.33
N ASN A 25 13.96 9.44 3.63
CA ASN A 25 15.05 8.56 4.06
C ASN A 25 14.77 7.84 5.40
N ALA A 26 13.50 7.73 5.81
CA ALA A 26 13.07 7.01 7.00
C ALA A 26 12.94 5.51 6.70
N PHE A 27 14.03 4.88 6.26
CA PHE A 27 14.01 3.50 5.73
C PHE A 27 13.55 2.46 6.76
N GLU A 28 13.85 2.67 8.04
CA GLU A 28 13.44 1.75 9.11
C GLU A 28 11.91 1.75 9.30
N ALA A 29 11.32 2.95 9.39
CA ALA A 29 9.86 3.10 9.45
C ALA A 29 9.17 2.67 8.14
N ALA A 30 9.80 2.90 6.99
CA ALA A 30 9.29 2.44 5.71
C ALA A 30 9.29 0.91 5.61
N ALA A 31 10.33 0.24 6.14
CA ALA A 31 10.41 -1.22 6.15
C ALA A 31 9.35 -1.83 7.08
N GLU A 32 9.12 -1.23 8.26
CA GLU A 32 8.06 -1.64 9.18
C GLU A 32 6.68 -1.49 8.52
N LEU A 33 6.38 -0.31 7.97
CA LEU A 33 5.10 -0.06 7.29
C LEU A 33 4.90 -0.97 6.07
N LYS A 34 5.97 -1.29 5.33
CA LYS A 34 5.90 -2.23 4.20
C LYS A 34 5.46 -3.62 4.66
N LEU A 35 5.99 -4.12 5.77
CA LEU A 35 5.58 -5.41 6.33
C LEU A 35 4.11 -5.39 6.74
N GLU A 36 3.66 -4.35 7.45
CA GLU A 36 2.26 -4.21 7.86
C GLU A 36 1.31 -4.21 6.66
N ILE A 37 1.66 -3.48 5.60
CA ILE A 37 0.91 -3.46 4.34
C ILE A 37 0.93 -4.85 3.69
N GLU A 38 2.08 -5.50 3.55
CA GLU A 38 2.17 -6.83 2.93
C GLU A 38 1.32 -7.86 3.68
N GLU A 39 1.37 -7.89 5.01
CA GLU A 39 0.52 -8.77 5.81
C GLU A 39 -0.96 -8.46 5.61
N GLY A 40 -1.33 -7.18 5.64
CA GLY A 40 -2.70 -6.72 5.43
C GLY A 40 -3.28 -7.05 4.05
N LEU A 41 -2.44 -6.95 3.01
CA LEU A 41 -2.80 -7.31 1.64
C LEU A 41 -3.15 -8.79 1.48
N GLN A 42 -2.48 -9.68 2.22
CA GLN A 42 -2.80 -11.12 2.20
C GLN A 42 -4.23 -11.41 2.67
N TRP A 43 -4.76 -10.62 3.61
CA TRP A 43 -6.13 -10.80 4.12
C TRP A 43 -7.21 -10.37 3.14
N VAL A 44 -6.88 -9.46 2.23
CA VAL A 44 -7.82 -8.87 1.26
C VAL A 44 -7.61 -9.41 -0.16
N GLU A 45 -6.80 -10.46 -0.31
CA GLU A 45 -6.45 -11.09 -1.60
C GLU A 45 -5.87 -10.09 -2.61
N LEU A 46 -5.18 -9.05 -2.13
CA LEU A 46 -4.46 -8.08 -2.96
C LEU A 46 -2.95 -8.37 -2.90
N THR A 47 -2.23 -7.88 -3.90
CA THR A 47 -0.77 -7.94 -3.92
C THR A 47 -0.16 -6.55 -3.90
N TRP A 48 1.11 -6.47 -3.52
CA TRP A 48 1.87 -5.23 -3.60
C TRP A 48 1.85 -4.65 -5.02
N ALA A 49 1.93 -5.52 -6.03
CA ALA A 49 1.84 -5.14 -7.43
C ALA A 49 0.50 -4.50 -7.80
N ASP A 50 -0.61 -4.91 -7.17
CA ASP A 50 -1.92 -4.25 -7.34
C ASP A 50 -1.89 -2.82 -6.79
N LEU A 51 -1.22 -2.59 -5.66
CA LEU A 51 -1.04 -1.25 -5.10
C LEU A 51 -0.17 -0.37 -6.00
N GLU A 52 0.95 -0.91 -6.50
CA GLU A 52 1.83 -0.19 -7.44
C GLU A 52 1.09 0.16 -8.73
N PHE A 53 0.32 -0.80 -9.27
CA PHE A 53 -0.48 -0.61 -10.46
C PHE A 53 -1.56 0.46 -10.25
N ALA A 54 -2.32 0.38 -9.15
CA ALA A 54 -3.36 1.35 -8.81
C ALA A 54 -2.78 2.75 -8.54
N SER A 55 -1.63 2.83 -7.86
CA SER A 55 -0.92 4.09 -7.63
C SER A 55 -0.40 4.72 -8.92
N ASN A 56 -0.04 3.91 -9.92
CA ASN A 56 0.44 4.40 -11.22
C ASN A 56 -0.70 4.74 -12.19
N GLN A 57 -1.87 4.12 -12.05
CA GLN A 57 -3.10 4.44 -12.80
C GLN A 57 -3.73 5.78 -12.36
N GLY A 58 -3.43 6.26 -11.15
CA GLY A 58 -3.93 7.52 -10.60
C GLY A 58 -3.16 8.79 -11.02
N LYS A 59 -2.13 8.68 -11.88
CA LYS A 59 -1.33 9.81 -12.38
C LYS A 59 -1.70 10.22 -13.80
#